data_AF-A0A7C5JM67-F1
#
_entry.id   AF-A0A7C5JM67-F1
#
_cell.length_a   1.000
_cell.length_b   1.000
_cell.length_c   1.000
_cell.angle_alpha   90.00
_cell.angle_beta   90.00
_cell.angle_gamma   90.00
#
_symmetry.space_group_name_H-M   'P 1'
#
loop_
_entity.id
_entity.type
_entity.pdbx_description
1 polymer ?
#
loop_
_entity_poly.entity_id
_entity_poly.type
_entity_poly.pdbx_seq_one_letter_code
_entity_poly.pdbx_strand_id
1 'polypeptide(L)'
;KRGIITYMVTPDKDYGQLVDDNIYMYRPLGRGEGHEVLGKEDINQKWGINDTKQVIDFLAIQGDASDNIPGVKGIGEKGAQKLIKEFGSLENIYENLDKIKGKAKEYLQNSKDNAFLSKYLATIITDVPVDTDIERFKKRDFDKEKVTEIFKELEFRTLAKSILGNEEKKPVQGSLFGDNVSKQSLFETNKQEKKEYEIVKNNFENSNKHYFLVDSDKEIERLISKLKKQAEFAFDTETSALNPNLADLVGMSFSFNKDEAFYVPINVKDNGHKDTLAKFSDILGDNSIKKIGQNIKYDNLIMKWHGIDVKGPLFDTMIAHYLLEPDMRHKLDYLSESYLKYKMVPIEKLIGKKGKGQLSMADIDINIVKDYAAEDADITLQLKTIFEKDLKEENLTDVFEKIEMPLINVLMQMEYNGVYVDKDFLNEYSKVLEKQINDFEKQIYEKAGVRFNIASPKQVGEVLFEKLKIPYRWKKTASGQHSTSEEKLSELAINNEIVQNILDYRKLQKLKNTYVDSLPKLINPKTGRIHSSFNQARAATGRLSSENPNLQNIPIKDEAGREIRKAFKPRNEDYLIFSADYSQVELRLIADMSNEQA
;
A
#
# COMPACT_ATOMS: atom_id res chain seq x y z
N LYS A 1 -7.54 11.38 -48.85
CA LYS A 1 -6.70 10.90 -47.71
C LYS A 1 -5.24 10.84 -48.16
N ARG A 2 -4.27 11.22 -47.30
CA ARG A 2 -2.83 11.36 -47.65
C ARG A 2 -2.02 10.04 -47.65
N GLY A 3 -2.67 8.87 -47.56
CA GLY A 3 -2.01 7.55 -47.62
C GLY A 3 -1.18 7.16 -46.39
N ILE A 4 -1.33 7.87 -45.26
CA ILE A 4 -0.59 7.62 -44.02
C ILE A 4 -1.32 6.58 -43.18
N ILE A 5 -0.59 5.56 -42.73
CA ILE A 5 -1.08 4.60 -41.74
C ILE A 5 -1.16 5.31 -40.39
N THR A 6 -2.37 5.36 -39.82
CA THR A 6 -2.66 6.08 -38.59
C THR A 6 -3.13 5.12 -37.51
N TYR A 7 -2.54 5.22 -36.32
CA TYR A 7 -2.97 4.48 -35.12
C TYR A 7 -3.55 5.48 -34.11
N MET A 8 -4.86 5.41 -33.88
CA MET A 8 -5.55 6.24 -32.91
C MET A 8 -5.43 5.60 -31.53
N VAL A 9 -4.61 6.17 -30.65
CA VAL A 9 -4.36 5.63 -29.31
C VAL A 9 -5.44 6.10 -28.35
N THR A 10 -6.46 5.28 -28.12
CA THR A 10 -7.60 5.63 -27.25
C THR A 10 -8.36 4.40 -26.74
N PRO A 11 -8.85 4.38 -25.48
CA PRO A 11 -9.79 3.38 -25.01
C PRO A 11 -11.23 3.66 -25.42
N ASP A 12 -11.51 4.87 -25.91
CA ASP A 12 -12.83 5.38 -26.26
C ASP A 12 -13.38 4.66 -27.49
N LYS A 13 -14.58 4.11 -27.34
CA LYS A 13 -15.23 3.27 -28.34
C LYS A 13 -15.80 4.08 -29.51
N ASP A 14 -16.03 5.38 -29.33
CA ASP A 14 -16.63 6.25 -30.33
C ASP A 14 -15.71 6.43 -31.54
N TYR A 15 -14.41 6.37 -31.31
CA TYR A 15 -13.36 6.36 -32.34
C TYR A 15 -13.45 5.16 -33.29
N GLY A 16 -14.22 4.12 -32.94
CA GLY A 16 -14.57 3.04 -33.86
C GLY A 16 -15.17 3.54 -35.17
N GLN A 17 -15.87 4.68 -35.15
CA GLN A 17 -16.46 5.31 -36.34
C GLN A 17 -15.43 5.83 -37.37
N LEU A 18 -14.18 6.04 -36.95
CA LEU A 18 -13.12 6.61 -37.78
C LEU A 18 -12.18 5.55 -38.38
N VAL A 19 -12.34 4.28 -37.97
CA VAL A 19 -11.53 3.16 -38.45
C VAL A 19 -11.81 2.90 -39.94
N ASP A 20 -10.74 2.75 -40.71
CA ASP A 20 -10.77 2.55 -42.17
C ASP A 20 -9.51 1.80 -42.62
N ASP A 21 -9.33 1.54 -43.92
CA ASP A 21 -8.26 0.67 -44.45
C ASP A 21 -6.83 1.04 -43.99
N ASN A 22 -6.57 2.33 -43.74
CA ASN A 22 -5.29 2.86 -43.25
C ASN A 22 -5.38 3.50 -41.86
N ILE A 23 -6.50 3.33 -41.14
CA ILE A 23 -6.74 3.96 -39.85
C ILE A 23 -7.16 2.86 -38.86
N TYR A 24 -6.32 2.63 -37.86
CA TYR A 24 -6.49 1.59 -36.86
C TYR A 24 -6.73 2.22 -35.49
N MET A 25 -7.49 1.53 -34.64
CA MET A 25 -7.65 1.92 -33.25
C MET A 25 -6.68 1.11 -32.37
N TYR A 26 -5.83 1.80 -31.61
CA TYR A 26 -4.86 1.22 -30.70
C TYR A 26 -5.36 1.40 -29.25
N ARG A 27 -5.91 0.32 -28.69
CA ARG A 27 -6.58 0.36 -27.40
C ARG A 27 -5.67 -0.17 -26.28
N PRO A 28 -5.28 0.66 -25.29
CA PRO A 28 -4.57 0.18 -24.12
C PRO A 28 -5.51 -0.71 -23.28
N LEU A 29 -5.04 -1.89 -22.89
CA LEU A 29 -5.76 -2.76 -21.95
C LEU A 29 -5.44 -2.30 -20.50
N GLY A 30 -6.14 -2.83 -19.50
CA GLY A 30 -5.95 -2.47 -18.08
C GLY A 30 -4.49 -2.58 -17.62
N ARG A 31 -4.16 -1.99 -16.46
CA ARG A 31 -2.77 -1.87 -15.95
C ARG A 31 -1.97 -3.20 -16.11
N GLY A 32 -1.07 -3.23 -17.09
CA GLY A 32 -0.14 -4.34 -17.33
C GLY A 32 -0.59 -5.41 -18.34
N GLU A 33 -1.78 -5.29 -18.96
CA GLU A 33 -2.33 -6.31 -19.88
C GLU A 33 -1.95 -6.10 -21.37
N GLY A 34 -1.16 -5.07 -21.69
CA GLY A 34 -0.71 -4.79 -23.05
C GLY A 34 -1.68 -3.90 -23.83
N HIS A 35 -1.79 -4.13 -25.15
CA HIS A 35 -2.62 -3.34 -26.06
C HIS A 35 -3.27 -4.21 -27.13
N GLU A 36 -4.38 -3.73 -27.67
CA GLU A 36 -5.12 -4.34 -28.78
C GLU A 36 -5.10 -3.37 -29.98
N VAL A 37 -4.93 -3.90 -31.19
CA VAL A 37 -5.04 -3.12 -32.44
C VAL A 37 -6.28 -3.61 -33.17
N LEU A 38 -7.25 -2.71 -33.37
CA LEU A 38 -8.53 -3.00 -33.99
C LEU A 38 -8.59 -2.36 -35.38
N GLY A 39 -8.80 -3.19 -36.40
CA GLY A 39 -9.10 -2.79 -37.77
C GLY A 39 -10.60 -2.80 -38.08
N LYS A 40 -10.95 -2.57 -39.34
CA LYS A 40 -12.33 -2.49 -39.82
C LYS A 40 -13.13 -3.77 -39.52
N GLU A 41 -12.54 -4.93 -39.78
CA GLU A 41 -13.18 -6.22 -39.53
C GLU A 41 -13.46 -6.45 -38.04
N ASP A 42 -12.52 -6.08 -37.16
CA ASP A 42 -12.68 -6.23 -35.72
C ASP A 42 -13.80 -5.33 -35.17
N ILE A 43 -13.88 -4.08 -35.64
CA ILE A 43 -14.96 -3.15 -35.25
C ILE A 43 -16.31 -3.66 -35.75
N ASN A 44 -16.37 -4.09 -37.02
CA ASN A 44 -17.58 -4.65 -37.62
C ASN A 44 -18.07 -5.89 -36.85
N GLN A 45 -17.17 -6.80 -36.49
CA GLN A 45 -17.50 -8.01 -35.74
C GLN A 45 -17.95 -7.68 -34.31
N LYS A 46 -17.27 -6.75 -33.64
CA LYS A 46 -17.56 -6.35 -32.26
C LYS A 46 -18.97 -5.76 -32.11
N TRP A 47 -19.37 -4.91 -33.05
CA TRP A 47 -20.66 -4.22 -33.01
C TRP A 47 -21.73 -4.86 -33.90
N GLY A 48 -21.41 -5.92 -34.64
CA GLY A 48 -22.35 -6.61 -35.53
C GLY A 48 -22.82 -5.75 -36.72
N ILE A 49 -21.97 -4.83 -37.19
CA ILE A 49 -22.24 -3.87 -38.26
C ILE A 49 -21.42 -4.21 -39.53
N ASN A 50 -21.79 -3.63 -40.67
CA ASN A 50 -21.14 -3.88 -41.95
C ASN A 50 -20.13 -2.78 -42.33
N ASP A 51 -20.33 -1.56 -41.81
CA ASP A 51 -19.47 -0.40 -42.02
C ASP A 51 -19.21 0.29 -40.67
N THR A 52 -17.97 0.70 -40.44
CA THR A 52 -17.53 1.37 -39.20
C THR A 52 -18.30 2.68 -38.95
N LYS A 53 -18.78 3.37 -39.99
CA LYS A 53 -19.63 4.56 -39.83
C LYS A 53 -20.95 4.28 -39.10
N GLN A 54 -21.43 3.03 -39.14
CA GLN A 54 -22.66 2.64 -38.46
C GLN A 54 -22.50 2.58 -36.93
N VAL A 55 -21.28 2.71 -36.39
CA VAL A 55 -21.05 2.88 -34.94
C VAL A 55 -21.84 4.10 -34.42
N ILE A 56 -21.94 5.17 -35.21
CA ILE A 56 -22.68 6.38 -34.84
C ILE A 56 -24.17 6.06 -34.66
N ASP A 57 -24.76 5.38 -35.65
CA ASP A 57 -26.16 4.95 -35.60
C ASP A 57 -26.40 3.96 -34.44
N PHE A 58 -25.39 3.14 -34.13
CA PHE A 58 -25.44 2.20 -33.03
C PHE A 58 -25.58 2.88 -31.68
N LEU A 59 -24.67 3.83 -31.41
CA LEU A 59 -24.65 4.60 -30.18
C LEU A 59 -25.87 5.50 -30.07
N ALA A 60 -26.38 6.00 -31.21
CA ALA A 60 -27.63 6.77 -31.24
C ALA A 60 -28.84 5.98 -30.72
N ILE A 61 -28.87 4.66 -30.93
CA ILE A 61 -29.97 3.79 -30.50
C ILE A 61 -29.71 3.24 -29.10
N GLN A 62 -28.53 2.69 -28.85
CA GLN A 62 -28.18 2.08 -27.56
C GLN A 62 -28.10 3.13 -26.44
N GLY A 63 -27.60 4.33 -26.76
CA GLY A 63 -27.13 5.29 -25.78
C GLY A 63 -25.80 4.91 -25.15
N ASP A 64 -25.25 5.84 -24.38
CA ASP A 64 -24.05 5.65 -23.57
C ASP A 64 -24.21 6.35 -22.22
N ALA A 65 -24.25 5.54 -21.16
CA ALA A 65 -24.34 6.06 -19.80
C ALA A 65 -23.04 6.75 -19.33
N SER A 66 -21.89 6.41 -19.92
CA SER A 66 -20.60 7.04 -19.57
C SER A 66 -20.57 8.50 -20.03
N ASP A 67 -21.04 8.75 -21.25
CA ASP A 67 -21.02 10.08 -21.90
C ASP A 67 -22.37 10.79 -21.86
N ASN A 68 -23.30 10.33 -21.01
CA ASN A 68 -24.65 10.85 -20.86
C ASN A 68 -25.44 10.93 -22.20
N ILE A 69 -25.16 10.03 -23.12
CA ILE A 69 -25.89 9.90 -24.39
C ILE A 69 -27.18 9.11 -24.11
N PRO A 70 -28.37 9.72 -24.24
CA PRO A 70 -29.61 9.13 -23.74
C PRO A 70 -30.09 7.91 -24.54
N GLY A 71 -29.83 7.86 -25.85
CA GLY A 71 -30.26 6.79 -26.74
C GLY A 71 -31.79 6.63 -26.84
N VAL A 72 -32.21 5.44 -27.28
CA VAL A 72 -33.62 5.04 -27.36
C VAL A 72 -33.99 4.22 -26.13
N LYS A 73 -34.76 4.83 -25.22
CA LYS A 73 -35.14 4.20 -23.96
C LYS A 73 -35.94 2.92 -24.20
N GLY A 74 -35.38 1.78 -23.79
CA GLY A 74 -35.99 0.45 -23.93
C GLY A 74 -35.40 -0.41 -25.05
N ILE A 75 -34.42 0.10 -25.82
CA ILE A 75 -33.68 -0.68 -26.81
C ILE A 75 -32.21 -0.79 -26.38
N GLY A 76 -31.80 -1.99 -25.96
CA GLY A 76 -30.40 -2.28 -25.62
C GLY A 76 -29.57 -2.71 -26.82
N GLU A 77 -28.31 -3.07 -26.56
CA GLU A 77 -27.28 -3.43 -27.55
C GLU A 77 -27.76 -4.41 -28.64
N LYS A 78 -28.35 -5.55 -28.25
CA LYS A 78 -28.86 -6.56 -29.21
C LYS A 78 -30.00 -6.04 -30.10
N GLY A 79 -30.80 -5.11 -29.57
CA GLY A 79 -31.88 -4.47 -30.32
C GLY A 79 -31.33 -3.50 -31.36
N ALA A 80 -30.35 -2.69 -30.98
CA ALA A 80 -29.63 -1.79 -31.88
C ALA A 80 -28.91 -2.56 -33.02
N GLN A 81 -28.22 -3.66 -32.70
CA GLN A 81 -27.55 -4.53 -33.69
C GLN A 81 -28.53 -5.03 -34.76
N LYS A 82 -29.70 -5.52 -34.33
CA LYS A 82 -30.71 -6.05 -35.26
C LYS A 82 -31.26 -4.97 -36.18
N LEU A 83 -31.59 -3.79 -35.63
CA LEU A 83 -32.15 -2.69 -36.40
C LEU A 83 -31.16 -2.15 -37.43
N ILE A 84 -29.89 -1.98 -37.05
CA ILE A 84 -28.85 -1.47 -37.96
C ILE A 84 -28.51 -2.50 -39.04
N LYS A 85 -28.50 -3.79 -38.68
CA LYS A 85 -28.27 -4.85 -39.67
C LYS A 85 -29.39 -4.95 -40.71
N GLU A 86 -30.63 -4.65 -40.31
CA GLU A 86 -31.82 -4.73 -41.18
C GLU A 86 -32.03 -3.46 -42.02
N PHE A 87 -31.80 -2.27 -41.45
CA PHE A 87 -32.15 -0.99 -42.09
C PHE A 87 -30.94 -0.11 -42.44
N GLY A 88 -29.74 -0.42 -41.93
CA GLY A 88 -28.49 0.26 -42.29
C GLY A 88 -28.18 1.52 -41.48
N SER A 89 -29.09 2.50 -41.44
CA SER A 89 -28.87 3.79 -40.75
C SER A 89 -30.05 4.18 -39.88
N LEU A 90 -29.83 5.14 -38.96
CA LEU A 90 -30.89 5.69 -38.13
C LEU A 90 -32.02 6.31 -38.97
N GLU A 91 -31.69 7.05 -40.03
CA GLU A 91 -32.66 7.66 -40.93
C GLU A 91 -33.54 6.58 -41.58
N ASN A 92 -32.93 5.53 -42.13
CA ASN A 92 -33.67 4.44 -42.77
C ASN A 92 -34.59 3.69 -41.78
N ILE A 93 -34.19 3.57 -40.52
CA ILE A 93 -35.03 3.00 -39.45
C ILE A 93 -36.29 3.86 -39.25
N TYR A 94 -36.13 5.19 -39.21
CA TYR A 94 -37.24 6.13 -39.02
C TYR A 94 -38.13 6.27 -40.27
N GLU A 95 -37.57 6.12 -41.47
CA GLU A 95 -38.31 6.10 -42.74
C GLU A 95 -39.13 4.80 -42.94
N ASN A 96 -38.73 3.70 -42.29
CA ASN A 96 -39.38 2.38 -42.40
C ASN A 96 -40.02 1.92 -41.08
N LEU A 97 -40.45 2.85 -40.22
CA LEU A 97 -41.08 2.54 -38.92
C LEU A 97 -42.30 1.62 -39.01
N ASP A 98 -42.98 1.62 -40.14
CA ASP A 98 -44.12 0.76 -40.48
C ASP A 98 -43.75 -0.73 -40.60
N LYS A 99 -42.49 -1.05 -40.93
CA LYS A 99 -41.99 -2.43 -41.03
C LYS A 99 -41.54 -3.01 -39.68
N ILE A 100 -41.32 -2.16 -38.68
CA ILE A 100 -40.86 -2.55 -37.33
C ILE A 100 -42.06 -2.99 -36.49
N LYS A 101 -42.01 -4.20 -35.94
CA LYS A 101 -43.12 -4.79 -35.16
C LYS A 101 -42.87 -4.75 -33.65
N GLY A 102 -43.95 -4.63 -32.87
CA GLY A 102 -43.95 -4.73 -31.40
C GLY A 102 -43.44 -3.49 -30.67
N LYS A 103 -43.07 -3.65 -29.38
CA LYS A 103 -42.67 -2.56 -28.47
C LYS A 103 -41.48 -1.73 -28.95
N ALA A 104 -40.62 -2.29 -29.80
CA ALA A 104 -39.49 -1.55 -30.39
C ALA A 104 -39.95 -0.35 -31.24
N LYS A 105 -41.09 -0.47 -31.94
CA LYS A 105 -41.68 0.64 -32.69
C LYS A 105 -42.13 1.77 -31.77
N GLU A 106 -42.80 1.43 -30.67
CA GLU A 106 -43.26 2.41 -29.66
C GLU A 106 -42.08 3.13 -29.00
N TYR A 107 -41.01 2.41 -28.66
CA TYR A 107 -39.79 3.01 -28.08
C TYR A 107 -39.10 3.98 -29.05
N LEU A 108 -38.98 3.59 -30.33
CA LEU A 108 -38.40 4.45 -31.37
C LEU A 108 -39.25 5.70 -31.62
N GLN A 109 -40.58 5.58 -31.64
CA GLN A 109 -41.49 6.71 -31.82
C GLN A 109 -41.41 7.69 -30.65
N ASN A 110 -41.44 7.20 -29.41
CA ASN A 110 -41.41 8.02 -28.20
C ASN A 110 -40.05 8.66 -27.93
N SER A 111 -38.96 8.13 -28.50
CA SER A 111 -37.60 8.61 -28.28
C SER A 111 -36.93 9.17 -29.55
N LYS A 112 -37.71 9.60 -30.55
CA LYS A 112 -37.18 10.08 -31.83
C LYS A 112 -36.18 11.22 -31.68
N ASP A 113 -36.56 12.27 -30.96
CA ASP A 113 -35.70 13.44 -30.79
C ASP A 113 -34.42 13.09 -30.02
N ASN A 114 -34.52 12.20 -29.02
CA ASN A 114 -33.37 11.69 -28.27
C ASN A 114 -32.43 10.86 -29.16
N ALA A 115 -32.95 10.06 -30.10
CA ALA A 115 -32.13 9.27 -30.99
C ALA A 115 -31.32 10.15 -31.95
N PHE A 116 -31.96 11.17 -32.55
CA PHE A 116 -31.26 12.12 -33.44
C PHE A 116 -30.27 13.00 -32.67
N LEU A 117 -30.63 13.44 -31.46
CA LEU A 117 -29.70 14.13 -30.56
C LEU A 117 -28.51 13.23 -30.21
N SER A 118 -28.75 11.97 -29.87
CA SER A 118 -27.70 11.00 -29.55
C SER A 118 -26.77 10.75 -30.75
N LYS A 119 -27.33 10.69 -31.96
CA LYS A 119 -26.54 10.62 -33.20
C LYS A 119 -25.64 11.84 -33.38
N TYR A 120 -26.18 13.03 -33.15
CA TYR A 120 -25.41 14.27 -33.20
C TYR A 120 -24.27 14.28 -32.16
N LEU A 121 -24.56 13.89 -30.92
CA LEU A 121 -23.59 13.84 -29.83
C LEU A 121 -22.48 12.80 -30.06
N ALA A 122 -22.82 11.63 -30.62
CA ALA A 122 -21.87 10.55 -30.91
C ALA A 122 -21.02 10.79 -32.17
N THR A 123 -21.37 11.79 -33.01
CA THR A 123 -20.65 12.03 -34.27
C THR A 123 -19.39 12.85 -34.02
N ILE A 124 -18.22 12.29 -34.38
CA ILE A 124 -16.95 13.02 -34.29
C ILE A 124 -16.83 13.99 -35.46
N ILE A 125 -16.58 15.27 -35.15
CA ILE A 125 -16.34 16.33 -36.12
C ILE A 125 -14.94 16.13 -36.74
N THR A 126 -14.88 15.82 -38.04
CA THR A 126 -13.62 15.53 -38.76
C THR A 126 -13.11 16.68 -39.64
N ASP A 127 -13.88 17.77 -39.76
CA ASP A 127 -13.62 18.91 -40.63
C ASP A 127 -13.18 20.17 -39.86
N VAL A 128 -12.61 19.98 -38.66
CA VAL A 128 -12.08 21.08 -37.84
C VAL A 128 -11.00 21.85 -38.64
N PRO A 129 -11.09 23.19 -38.73
CA PRO A 129 -10.19 24.00 -39.55
C PRO A 129 -8.83 24.20 -38.86
N VAL A 130 -8.04 23.12 -38.77
CA VAL A 130 -6.68 23.13 -38.22
C VAL A 130 -5.63 23.07 -39.34
N ASP A 131 -4.58 23.88 -39.20
CA ASP A 131 -3.44 23.85 -40.11
C ASP A 131 -2.61 22.57 -39.85
N THR A 132 -2.56 21.68 -40.84
CA THR A 132 -2.00 20.33 -40.70
C THR A 132 -0.70 20.18 -41.49
N ASP A 133 0.34 20.83 -40.98
CA ASP A 133 1.72 20.55 -41.37
C ASP A 133 2.20 19.25 -40.69
N ILE A 134 2.08 18.13 -41.42
CA ILE A 134 2.41 16.78 -40.95
C ILE A 134 3.89 16.67 -40.54
N GLU A 135 4.76 17.47 -41.13
CA GLU A 135 6.19 17.48 -40.81
C GLU A 135 6.44 17.93 -39.36
N ARG A 136 5.55 18.74 -38.78
CA ARG A 136 5.64 19.14 -37.36
C ARG A 136 5.38 18.01 -36.38
N PHE A 137 4.63 16.98 -36.78
CA PHE A 137 4.26 15.85 -35.93
C PHE A 137 5.29 14.70 -35.95
N LYS A 138 6.39 14.85 -36.71
CA LYS A 138 7.51 13.90 -36.66
C LYS A 138 8.12 13.93 -35.26
N LYS A 139 8.30 12.75 -34.66
CA LYS A 139 8.96 12.59 -33.36
C LYS A 139 10.36 13.23 -33.42
N ARG A 140 10.62 14.15 -32.50
CA ARG A 140 11.94 14.77 -32.29
C ARG A 140 12.60 14.16 -31.07
N ASP A 141 13.92 14.25 -31.00
CA ASP A 141 14.64 13.95 -29.77
C ASP A 141 14.29 14.97 -28.70
N PHE A 142 14.24 14.51 -27.44
CA PHE A 142 13.96 15.35 -26.29
C PHE A 142 15.26 15.87 -25.66
N ASP A 143 15.17 17.04 -25.02
CA ASP A 143 16.26 17.63 -24.26
C ASP A 143 16.46 16.83 -22.96
N LYS A 144 17.55 16.03 -22.91
CA LYS A 144 17.83 15.14 -21.78
C LYS A 144 18.03 15.89 -20.48
N GLU A 145 18.62 17.09 -20.52
CA GLU A 145 18.91 17.85 -19.30
C GLU A 145 17.61 18.38 -18.68
N LYS A 146 16.74 18.98 -19.50
CA LYS A 146 15.43 19.48 -19.03
C LYS A 146 14.51 18.37 -18.55
N VAL A 147 14.46 17.23 -19.25
CA VAL A 147 13.65 16.07 -18.82
C VAL A 147 14.19 15.48 -17.52
N THR A 148 15.51 15.49 -17.31
CA THR A 148 16.12 15.03 -16.06
C THR A 148 15.70 15.91 -14.88
N GLU A 149 15.68 17.22 -15.06
CA GLU A 149 15.24 18.17 -14.04
C GLU A 149 13.78 17.92 -13.62
N ILE A 150 12.89 17.80 -14.60
CA ILE A 150 11.46 17.51 -14.36
C ILE A 150 11.28 16.15 -13.66
N PHE A 151 11.99 15.11 -14.09
CA PHE A 151 11.89 13.81 -13.42
C PHE A 151 12.46 13.80 -12.01
N LYS A 152 13.42 14.69 -11.69
CA LYS A 152 13.90 14.86 -10.32
C LYS A 152 12.86 15.59 -9.46
N GLU A 153 12.24 16.64 -10.01
CA GLU A 153 11.19 17.40 -9.34
C GLU A 153 9.97 16.52 -9.04
N LEU A 154 9.51 15.73 -10.01
CA LEU A 154 8.37 14.81 -9.88
C LEU A 154 8.73 13.46 -9.24
N GLU A 155 9.98 13.28 -8.80
CA GLU A 155 10.51 12.05 -8.20
C GLU A 155 10.34 10.76 -9.04
N PHE A 156 10.24 10.86 -10.36
CA PHE A 156 10.05 9.75 -11.29
C PHE A 156 11.33 8.92 -11.54
N ARG A 157 12.00 8.45 -10.47
CA ARG A 157 13.31 7.77 -10.52
C ARG A 157 13.34 6.54 -11.45
N THR A 158 12.27 5.74 -11.46
CA THR A 158 12.19 4.53 -12.31
C THR A 158 11.97 4.86 -13.78
N LEU A 159 11.13 5.86 -14.08
CA LEU A 159 10.91 6.33 -15.45
C LEU A 159 12.13 7.06 -15.99
N ALA A 160 12.80 7.86 -15.15
CA ALA A 160 14.08 8.49 -15.49
C ALA A 160 15.10 7.45 -15.93
N LYS A 161 15.24 6.36 -15.15
CA LYS A 161 16.14 5.27 -15.50
C LYS A 161 15.74 4.55 -16.80
N SER A 162 14.44 4.36 -17.03
CA SER A 162 13.91 3.67 -18.22
C SER A 162 13.97 4.50 -19.50
N ILE A 163 13.81 5.82 -19.41
CA ILE A 163 13.69 6.73 -20.56
C ILE A 163 15.02 7.41 -20.88
N LEU A 164 15.83 7.72 -19.86
CA LEU A 164 17.11 8.43 -20.01
C LEU A 164 18.32 7.47 -19.99
N GLY A 165 18.16 6.23 -19.50
CA GLY A 165 19.20 5.22 -19.50
C GLY A 165 19.41 4.60 -20.88
N ASN A 166 20.67 4.40 -21.29
CA ASN A 166 20.99 3.68 -22.53
C ASN A 166 20.65 2.17 -22.37
N GLU A 167 19.67 1.75 -23.15
CA GLU A 167 19.25 0.39 -23.53
C GLU A 167 18.60 -0.56 -22.50
N GLU A 168 17.72 -1.37 -23.08
CA GLU A 168 16.62 -2.16 -22.53
C GLU A 168 17.00 -3.11 -21.39
N LYS A 169 16.32 -2.95 -20.26
CA LYS A 169 15.97 -4.08 -19.40
C LYS A 169 14.49 -4.01 -19.10
N LYS A 170 13.75 -5.01 -19.58
CA LYS A 170 12.35 -5.23 -19.19
C LYS A 170 12.22 -5.13 -17.66
N PRO A 171 11.21 -4.42 -17.14
CA PRO A 171 11.01 -4.32 -15.71
C PRO A 171 10.71 -5.73 -15.18
N VAL A 172 11.61 -6.25 -14.34
CA VAL A 172 11.32 -7.41 -13.50
C VAL A 172 10.31 -6.94 -12.46
N GLN A 173 9.07 -7.38 -12.61
CA GLN A 173 8.00 -7.18 -11.63
C GLN A 173 8.43 -7.84 -10.31
N GLY A 174 8.78 -7.02 -9.31
CA GLY A 174 9.04 -7.49 -7.95
C GLY A 174 7.77 -8.11 -7.38
N SER A 175 7.88 -9.34 -6.88
CA SER A 175 6.76 -9.99 -6.19
C SER A 175 6.45 -9.23 -4.90
N LEU A 176 5.18 -8.85 -4.74
CA LEU A 176 4.61 -8.24 -3.54
C LEU A 176 4.42 -9.24 -2.37
N PHE A 177 4.98 -10.44 -2.49
CA PHE A 177 5.07 -11.43 -1.42
C PHE A 177 6.48 -12.02 -1.42
N GLY A 178 7.12 -11.98 -0.26
CA GLY A 178 8.43 -12.59 -0.04
C GLY A 178 8.30 -14.10 0.02
N ASP A 179 9.24 -14.79 -0.59
CA ASP A 179 9.70 -16.08 -0.11
C ASP A 179 11.16 -16.31 -0.47
N ASN A 180 11.90 -16.79 0.52
CA ASN A 180 13.26 -17.28 0.43
C ASN A 180 13.33 -18.52 -0.46
N VAL A 181 14.10 -18.47 -1.55
CA VAL A 181 14.90 -19.63 -1.98
C VAL A 181 16.24 -19.14 -2.52
N SER A 182 17.28 -19.48 -1.77
CA SER A 182 18.69 -19.44 -2.12
C SER A 182 18.98 -20.08 -3.48
N LYS A 183 19.77 -19.40 -4.34
CA LYS A 183 20.71 -20.05 -5.26
C LYS A 183 21.86 -19.11 -5.61
N GLN A 184 23.07 -19.56 -5.26
CA GLN A 184 24.36 -18.99 -5.63
C GLN A 184 24.55 -19.02 -7.16
N SER A 185 25.20 -17.99 -7.71
CA SER A 185 26.18 -18.21 -8.78
C SER A 185 27.31 -17.19 -8.66
N LEU A 186 28.52 -17.73 -8.50
CA LEU A 186 29.82 -17.07 -8.59
C LEU A 186 30.03 -16.51 -10.00
N PHE A 187 30.45 -15.25 -10.14
CA PHE A 187 31.36 -14.76 -11.17
C PHE A 187 31.93 -13.38 -10.74
N GLU A 188 33.19 -13.37 -10.32
CA GLU A 188 34.13 -12.26 -10.55
C GLU A 188 34.39 -12.23 -12.07
N THR A 189 34.62 -11.14 -12.81
CA THR A 189 35.49 -9.99 -12.58
C THR A 189 35.23 -8.99 -13.72
N ASN A 190 35.20 -7.68 -13.45
CA ASN A 190 36.11 -6.67 -14.04
C ASN A 190 35.56 -5.24 -13.89
N LYS A 191 36.42 -4.42 -13.30
CA LYS A 191 36.28 -2.97 -13.17
C LYS A 191 36.18 -2.31 -14.54
N GLN A 192 35.09 -1.61 -14.78
CA GLN A 192 35.08 -0.39 -15.56
C GLN A 192 34.24 0.63 -14.81
N GLU A 193 34.89 1.71 -14.41
CA GLU A 193 34.31 2.89 -13.78
C GLU A 193 33.17 3.43 -14.64
N LYS A 194 31.95 3.11 -14.24
CA LYS A 194 30.76 3.81 -14.71
C LYS A 194 30.66 5.07 -13.88
N LYS A 195 30.78 6.23 -14.54
CA LYS A 195 30.36 7.51 -13.98
C LYS A 195 28.92 7.37 -13.50
N GLU A 196 28.76 7.31 -12.18
CA GLU A 196 27.46 7.35 -11.52
C GLU A 196 26.80 8.68 -11.89
N TYR A 197 25.63 8.60 -12.52
CA TYR A 197 24.74 9.75 -12.64
C TYR A 197 24.44 10.23 -11.21
N GLU A 198 24.77 11.48 -10.91
CA GLU A 198 24.90 11.99 -9.55
C GLU A 198 23.60 11.85 -8.75
N ILE A 199 23.51 10.71 -8.07
CA ILE A 199 22.80 10.45 -6.82
C ILE A 199 23.30 11.51 -5.84
N VAL A 200 22.39 12.10 -5.06
CA VAL A 200 22.63 13.03 -3.95
C VAL A 200 24.10 13.08 -3.50
N LYS A 201 24.79 14.21 -3.75
CA LYS A 201 26.22 14.32 -3.47
C LYS A 201 26.54 14.40 -1.99
N ASN A 202 25.71 15.10 -1.22
CA ASN A 202 25.99 15.36 0.18
C ASN A 202 25.69 14.13 1.03
N ASN A 203 26.65 13.74 1.85
CA ASN A 203 26.66 12.62 2.78
C ASN A 203 27.59 12.97 3.95
N PHE A 204 27.75 12.06 4.91
CA PHE A 204 28.56 12.31 6.08
C PHE A 204 30.03 12.65 5.76
N GLU A 205 30.63 12.02 4.75
CA GLU A 205 32.05 12.19 4.41
C GLU A 205 32.38 13.55 3.78
N ASN A 206 31.39 14.23 3.21
CA ASN A 206 31.57 15.50 2.49
C ASN A 206 30.69 16.64 3.03
N SER A 207 30.12 16.47 4.23
CA SER A 207 29.43 17.51 4.98
C SER A 207 30.16 17.81 6.29
N ASN A 208 30.08 19.05 6.75
CA ASN A 208 30.76 19.48 7.98
C ASN A 208 29.85 19.22 9.19
N LYS A 209 29.76 17.95 9.61
CA LYS A 209 28.95 17.50 10.75
C LYS A 209 29.80 17.31 12.00
N HIS A 210 29.28 17.75 13.15
CA HIS A 210 29.97 17.75 14.42
C HIS A 210 29.25 16.86 15.43
N TYR A 211 29.65 15.58 15.47
CA TYR A 211 29.06 14.58 16.34
C TYR A 211 29.97 14.19 17.49
N PHE A 212 29.44 14.31 18.71
CA PHE A 212 30.18 14.11 19.95
C PHE A 212 29.79 12.82 20.64
N LEU A 213 30.78 12.03 21.03
CA LEU A 213 30.59 10.94 21.99
C LEU A 213 30.55 11.53 23.40
N VAL A 214 29.59 11.08 24.22
CA VAL A 214 29.39 11.52 25.60
C VAL A 214 29.47 10.29 26.49
N ASP A 215 30.68 9.86 26.83
CA ASP A 215 30.95 8.59 27.51
C ASP A 215 31.39 8.74 28.98
N SER A 216 31.54 9.99 29.45
CA SER A 216 31.89 10.28 30.85
C SER A 216 30.77 11.01 31.61
N ASP A 217 30.70 10.78 32.92
CA ASP A 217 29.71 11.41 33.80
C ASP A 217 29.71 12.95 33.74
N LYS A 218 30.90 13.56 33.62
CA LYS A 218 31.05 15.02 33.50
C LYS A 218 30.47 15.55 32.19
N GLU A 219 30.62 14.80 31.10
CA GLU A 219 30.08 15.19 29.80
C GLU A 219 28.57 15.00 29.75
N ILE A 220 28.04 13.94 30.39
CA ILE A 220 26.60 13.73 30.57
C ILE A 220 25.96 14.92 31.32
N GLU A 221 26.54 15.33 32.44
CA GLU A 221 26.05 16.49 33.20
C GLU A 221 26.11 17.79 32.39
N ARG A 222 27.16 17.96 31.59
CA ARG A 222 27.31 19.11 30.69
C ARG A 222 26.25 19.08 29.59
N LEU A 223 25.96 17.93 29.00
CA LEU A 223 24.92 17.75 27.99
C LEU A 223 23.55 18.06 28.57
N ILE A 224 23.19 17.48 29.72
CA ILE A 224 21.93 17.75 30.41
C ILE A 224 21.77 19.25 30.70
N SER A 225 22.85 19.91 31.15
CA SER A 225 22.84 21.36 31.40
C SER A 225 22.62 22.19 30.12
N LYS A 226 23.08 21.71 28.95
CA LYS A 226 22.78 22.33 27.66
C LYS A 226 21.33 22.08 27.24
N LEU A 227 20.84 20.85 27.38
CA LEU A 227 19.47 20.45 27.03
C LEU A 227 18.42 21.21 27.86
N LYS A 228 18.65 21.41 29.16
CA LYS A 228 17.77 22.19 30.05
C LYS A 228 17.56 23.65 29.61
N LYS A 229 18.43 24.19 28.75
CA LYS A 229 18.32 25.55 28.22
C LYS A 229 17.54 25.63 26.91
N GLN A 230 17.19 24.49 26.32
CA GLN A 230 16.49 24.43 25.04
C GLN A 230 14.98 24.34 25.26
N ALA A 231 14.22 24.98 24.38
CA ALA A 231 12.76 24.82 24.35
C ALA A 231 12.34 23.51 23.67
N GLU A 232 13.19 22.99 22.78
CA GLU A 232 12.96 21.74 22.05
C GLU A 232 14.31 21.09 21.69
N PHE A 233 14.32 19.76 21.56
CA PHE A 233 15.45 18.99 21.05
C PHE A 233 14.97 17.71 20.37
N ALA A 234 15.72 17.25 19.37
CA ALA A 234 15.55 15.92 18.80
C ALA A 234 16.22 14.88 19.68
N PHE A 235 15.58 13.72 19.83
CA PHE A 235 16.16 12.57 20.50
C PHE A 235 15.77 11.28 19.78
N ASP A 236 16.65 10.29 19.87
CA ASP A 236 16.47 8.97 19.27
C ASP A 236 17.13 7.90 20.15
N THR A 237 16.65 6.66 20.05
CA THR A 237 17.15 5.53 20.85
C THR A 237 17.68 4.40 19.98
N GLU A 238 18.90 3.97 20.32
CA GLU A 238 19.51 2.78 19.72
C GLU A 238 19.23 1.56 20.58
N THR A 239 18.88 0.44 19.94
CA THR A 239 18.34 -0.73 20.65
C THR A 239 18.90 -2.05 20.13
N SER A 240 18.82 -3.09 20.96
CA SER A 240 19.36 -4.42 20.62
C SER A 240 18.49 -5.21 19.64
N ALA A 241 17.21 -4.86 19.48
CA ALA A 241 16.24 -5.55 18.65
C ALA A 241 15.16 -4.59 18.13
N LEU A 242 14.49 -4.96 17.03
CA LEU A 242 13.41 -4.16 16.42
C LEU A 242 12.09 -4.14 17.20
N ASN A 243 11.87 -5.09 18.12
CA ASN A 243 10.65 -5.13 18.93
C ASN A 243 10.90 -4.40 20.25
N PRO A 244 10.27 -3.23 20.48
CA PRO A 244 10.57 -2.41 21.65
C PRO A 244 10.19 -3.09 22.97
N ASN A 245 9.30 -4.09 22.93
CA ASN A 245 8.88 -4.82 24.13
C ASN A 245 9.90 -5.85 24.61
N LEU A 246 10.88 -6.20 23.77
CA LEU A 246 11.92 -7.20 24.06
C LEU A 246 13.33 -6.63 23.91
N ALA A 247 13.47 -5.44 23.33
CA ALA A 247 14.75 -4.80 23.13
C ALA A 247 15.32 -4.24 24.43
N ASP A 248 16.64 -4.17 24.47
CA ASP A 248 17.40 -3.43 25.49
C ASP A 248 17.92 -2.15 24.84
N LEU A 249 17.94 -1.06 25.62
CA LEU A 249 18.52 0.22 25.21
C LEU A 249 20.05 0.14 25.14
N VAL A 250 20.61 0.49 23.99
CA VAL A 250 22.06 0.50 23.68
C VAL A 250 22.64 1.91 23.74
N GLY A 251 21.86 2.92 23.40
CA GLY A 251 22.31 4.32 23.42
C GLY A 251 21.17 5.30 23.18
N MET A 252 21.45 6.57 23.45
CA MET A 252 20.55 7.68 23.14
C MET A 252 21.31 8.75 22.37
N SER A 253 20.70 9.33 21.35
CA SER A 253 21.25 10.49 20.66
C SER A 253 20.38 11.72 20.87
N PHE A 254 21.01 12.89 20.82
CA PHE A 254 20.35 14.19 21.02
C PHE A 254 20.88 15.21 20.03
N SER A 255 20.00 16.03 19.47
CA SER A 255 20.38 17.20 18.67
C SER A 255 19.48 18.39 19.00
N PHE A 256 20.08 19.57 19.13
CA PHE A 256 19.36 20.83 19.34
C PHE A 256 19.89 21.97 18.46
N ASN A 257 20.91 21.68 17.64
CA ASN A 257 21.49 22.59 16.67
C ASN A 257 21.72 21.81 15.36
N LYS A 258 21.50 22.47 14.23
CA LYS A 258 21.78 21.89 12.91
C LYS A 258 23.25 21.48 12.80
N ASP A 259 23.48 20.29 12.24
CA ASP A 259 24.79 19.68 11.99
C ASP A 259 25.59 19.40 13.28
N GLU A 260 24.94 19.45 14.46
CA GLU A 260 25.51 19.14 15.77
C GLU A 260 24.64 18.11 16.51
N ALA A 261 25.26 17.01 16.97
CA ALA A 261 24.55 15.99 17.74
C ALA A 261 25.46 15.27 18.74
N PHE A 262 24.84 14.69 19.77
CA PHE A 262 25.50 14.04 20.89
C PHE A 262 24.99 12.61 21.01
N TYR A 263 25.90 11.64 21.13
CA TYR A 263 25.56 10.24 21.38
C TYR A 263 26.02 9.82 22.77
N VAL A 264 25.09 9.27 23.55
CA VAL A 264 25.29 8.76 24.90
C VAL A 264 25.16 7.24 24.87
N PRO A 265 26.28 6.49 24.92
CA PRO A 265 26.24 5.04 24.98
C PRO A 265 25.71 4.54 26.33
N ILE A 266 24.92 3.48 26.30
CA ILE A 266 24.39 2.81 27.50
C ILE A 266 24.99 1.41 27.58
N ASN A 267 25.85 1.18 28.59
CA ASN A 267 26.45 -0.14 28.81
C ASN A 267 25.46 -1.07 29.54
N VAL A 268 24.81 -1.95 28.77
CA VAL A 268 23.82 -2.91 29.29
C VAL A 268 24.48 -4.02 30.13
N LYS A 269 25.78 -4.30 29.94
CA LYS A 269 26.46 -5.48 30.52
C LYS A 269 26.73 -5.37 32.03
N ASP A 270 26.77 -4.16 32.61
CA ASP A 270 27.31 -3.95 33.97
C ASP A 270 26.31 -3.40 35.01
N ASN A 271 24.99 -3.47 34.80
CA ASN A 271 23.97 -2.85 35.69
C ASN A 271 24.08 -1.31 35.90
N GLY A 272 25.19 -0.66 35.50
CA GLY A 272 25.41 0.79 35.55
C GLY A 272 24.55 1.61 34.58
N HIS A 273 23.79 0.96 33.69
CA HIS A 273 22.84 1.61 32.79
C HIS A 273 21.75 2.38 33.55
N LYS A 274 21.35 1.93 34.74
CA LYS A 274 20.29 2.60 35.53
C LYS A 274 20.72 3.96 36.04
N ASP A 275 21.98 4.11 36.43
CA ASP A 275 22.50 5.36 36.98
C ASP A 275 22.61 6.43 35.88
N THR A 276 23.10 6.05 34.69
CA THR A 276 23.11 6.95 33.52
C THR A 276 21.69 7.33 33.12
N LEU A 277 20.77 6.38 33.01
CA LEU A 277 19.38 6.65 32.60
C LEU A 277 18.65 7.54 33.61
N ALA A 278 18.85 7.32 34.91
CA ALA A 278 18.26 8.14 35.95
C ALA A 278 18.61 9.63 35.79
N LYS A 279 19.84 9.96 35.35
CA LYS A 279 20.26 11.34 35.10
C LYS A 279 19.45 12.03 33.99
N PHE A 280 18.96 11.27 33.01
CA PHE A 280 18.13 11.79 31.91
C PHE A 280 16.62 11.80 32.22
N SER A 281 16.18 11.18 33.32
CA SER A 281 14.76 11.08 33.68
C SER A 281 14.11 12.46 33.82
N ASP A 282 14.79 13.40 34.49
CA ASP A 282 14.28 14.76 34.70
C ASP A 282 14.07 15.52 33.39
N ILE A 283 15.03 15.47 32.46
CA ILE A 283 14.98 16.24 31.21
C ILE A 283 13.97 15.65 30.23
N LEU A 284 13.90 14.32 30.13
CA LEU A 284 12.94 13.63 29.28
C LEU A 284 11.52 13.74 29.83
N GLY A 285 11.37 13.76 31.17
CA GLY A 285 10.11 13.94 31.88
C GLY A 285 9.64 15.38 32.03
N ASP A 286 10.40 16.37 31.54
CA ASP A 286 10.03 17.78 31.61
C ASP A 286 8.85 18.11 30.66
N ASN A 287 7.74 18.61 31.21
CA ASN A 287 6.55 18.96 30.43
C ASN A 287 6.70 20.23 29.58
N SER A 288 7.70 21.07 29.86
CA SER A 288 7.90 22.36 29.18
C SER A 288 8.74 22.24 27.90
N ILE A 289 9.52 21.16 27.77
CA ILE A 289 10.45 20.97 26.66
C ILE A 289 9.83 20.04 25.63
N LYS A 290 9.77 20.46 24.36
CA LYS A 290 9.27 19.64 23.25
C LYS A 290 10.32 18.62 22.81
N LYS A 291 9.90 17.38 22.59
CA LYS A 291 10.77 16.30 22.09
C LYS A 291 10.44 16.03 20.63
N ILE A 292 11.47 16.01 19.80
CA ILE A 292 11.37 15.78 18.36
C ILE A 292 11.94 14.40 18.07
N GLY A 293 11.28 13.61 17.24
CA GLY A 293 11.72 12.27 16.88
C GLY A 293 11.14 11.84 15.54
N GLN A 294 11.66 10.73 15.03
CA GLN A 294 11.11 10.05 13.87
C GLN A 294 10.53 8.72 14.36
N ASN A 295 9.21 8.53 14.29
CA ASN A 295 8.55 7.39 14.94
C ASN A 295 8.80 7.36 16.47
N ILE A 296 8.69 8.53 17.11
CA ILE A 296 9.00 8.81 18.53
C ILE A 296 8.24 7.91 19.52
N LYS A 297 7.12 7.31 19.08
CA LYS A 297 6.39 6.29 19.84
C LYS A 297 7.29 5.11 20.22
N TYR A 298 8.18 4.69 19.32
CA TYR A 298 9.14 3.61 19.56
C TYR A 298 10.07 3.98 20.71
N ASP A 299 10.70 5.16 20.63
CA ASP A 299 11.63 5.66 21.64
C ASP A 299 10.96 5.84 23.00
N ASN A 300 9.77 6.44 23.02
CA ASN A 300 8.99 6.62 24.24
C ASN A 300 8.64 5.27 24.90
N LEU A 301 8.34 4.24 24.10
CA LEU A 301 8.05 2.89 24.61
C LEU A 301 9.30 2.22 25.19
N ILE A 302 10.46 2.35 24.53
CA ILE A 302 11.75 1.88 25.06
C ILE A 302 12.04 2.54 26.40
N MET A 303 11.96 3.87 26.46
CA MET A 303 12.20 4.62 27.70
C MET A 303 11.24 4.20 28.81
N LYS A 304 9.96 3.93 28.48
CA LYS A 304 8.97 3.45 29.44
C LYS A 304 9.35 2.08 30.03
N TRP A 305 9.85 1.15 29.21
CA TRP A 305 10.36 -0.14 29.68
C TRP A 305 11.55 -0.02 30.63
N HIS A 306 12.34 1.04 30.47
CA HIS A 306 13.45 1.38 31.36
C HIS A 306 13.06 2.31 32.53
N GLY A 307 11.76 2.54 32.75
CA GLY A 307 11.24 3.28 33.90
C GLY A 307 11.25 4.81 33.75
N ILE A 308 11.44 5.32 32.54
CA ILE A 308 11.44 6.76 32.24
C ILE A 308 10.17 7.11 31.46
N ASP A 309 9.40 8.04 32.00
CA ASP A 309 8.26 8.64 31.29
C ASP A 309 8.74 9.85 30.50
N VAL A 310 8.80 9.74 29.17
CA VAL A 310 8.99 10.89 28.29
C VAL A 310 7.70 11.71 28.29
N LYS A 311 7.82 13.01 28.58
CA LYS A 311 6.67 13.93 28.70
C LYS A 311 6.91 15.23 27.94
N GLY A 312 5.88 16.07 27.92
CA GLY A 312 5.87 17.35 27.21
C GLY A 312 5.35 17.21 25.77
N PRO A 313 5.34 18.32 25.01
CA PRO A 313 4.93 18.31 23.61
C PRO A 313 5.83 17.39 22.77
N LEU A 314 5.24 16.70 21.81
CA LEU A 314 5.95 15.83 20.88
C LEU A 314 5.89 16.41 19.47
N PHE A 315 6.91 16.13 18.66
CA PHE A 315 6.88 16.33 17.22
C PHE A 315 7.46 15.09 16.55
N ASP A 316 6.63 14.37 15.80
CA ASP A 316 7.06 13.21 15.03
C ASP A 316 7.16 13.55 13.54
N THR A 317 8.36 13.53 12.98
CA THR A 317 8.62 13.84 11.56
C THR A 317 7.97 12.83 10.61
N MET A 318 7.82 11.57 11.03
CA MET A 318 7.12 10.55 10.24
C MET A 318 5.64 10.91 10.08
N ILE A 319 5.01 11.31 11.18
CA ILE A 319 3.59 11.67 11.21
C ILE A 319 3.34 13.01 10.53
N ALA A 320 4.25 13.97 10.71
CA ALA A 320 4.19 15.26 10.02
C ALA A 320 4.19 15.06 8.50
N HIS A 321 5.16 14.30 7.97
CA HIS A 321 5.20 13.97 6.55
C HIS A 321 4.00 13.11 6.11
N TYR A 322 3.48 12.25 6.98
CA TYR A 322 2.29 11.45 6.67
C TYR A 322 1.03 12.29 6.46
N LEU A 323 0.84 13.36 7.24
CA LEU A 323 -0.26 14.29 7.00
C LEU A 323 -0.11 15.07 5.69
N LEU A 324 1.14 15.42 5.34
CA LEU A 324 1.44 16.17 4.11
C LEU A 324 1.29 15.27 2.86
N GLU A 325 1.85 14.06 2.89
CA GLU A 325 1.98 13.18 1.72
C GLU A 325 1.62 11.71 2.04
N PRO A 326 0.34 11.36 2.33
CA PRO A 326 -0.06 10.06 2.87
C PRO A 326 0.30 8.81 2.05
N ASP A 327 0.49 8.96 0.73
CA ASP A 327 0.78 7.86 -0.19
C ASP A 327 2.30 7.60 -0.38
N MET A 328 3.14 8.46 0.19
CA MET A 328 4.59 8.43 0.01
C MET A 328 5.29 7.55 1.04
N ARG A 329 6.62 7.43 0.93
CA ARG A 329 7.42 6.71 1.93
C ARG A 329 7.79 7.68 3.06
N HIS A 330 7.54 7.28 4.30
CA HIS A 330 7.78 8.15 5.47
C HIS A 330 9.06 7.78 6.24
N LYS A 331 10.01 7.07 5.62
CA LYS A 331 11.24 6.65 6.30
C LYS A 331 12.29 7.76 6.28
N LEU A 332 13.07 7.87 7.36
CA LEU A 332 14.06 8.94 7.53
C LEU A 332 15.07 9.05 6.38
N ASP A 333 15.59 7.91 5.91
CA ASP A 333 16.53 7.82 4.78
C ASP A 333 15.95 8.44 3.50
N TYR A 334 14.69 8.11 3.20
CA TYR A 334 13.97 8.67 2.07
C TYR A 334 13.71 10.17 2.24
N LEU A 335 13.23 10.59 3.42
CA LEU A 335 12.93 12.00 3.71
C LEU A 335 14.18 12.87 3.62
N SER A 336 15.29 12.40 4.16
CA SER A 336 16.58 13.07 4.08
C SER A 336 17.04 13.28 2.63
N GLU A 337 16.95 12.24 1.79
CA GLU A 337 17.32 12.36 0.37
C GLU A 337 16.40 13.33 -0.38
N SER A 338 15.09 13.26 -0.13
CA SER A 338 14.10 14.05 -0.86
C SER A 338 14.10 15.53 -0.45
N TYR A 339 14.14 15.83 0.85
CA TYR A 339 13.99 17.20 1.37
C TYR A 339 15.33 17.90 1.62
N LEU A 340 16.31 17.20 2.19
CA LEU A 340 17.61 17.80 2.55
C LEU A 340 18.66 17.63 1.46
N LYS A 341 18.38 16.83 0.43
CA LYS A 341 19.37 16.39 -0.56
C LYS A 341 20.62 15.85 0.16
N TYR A 342 20.39 15.02 1.18
CA TYR A 342 21.42 14.40 2.00
C TYR A 342 21.21 12.88 2.07
N LYS A 343 22.27 12.11 1.78
CA LYS A 343 22.23 10.65 1.83
C LYS A 343 22.79 10.14 3.15
N MET A 344 21.90 9.58 3.96
CA MET A 344 22.23 8.97 5.24
C MET A 344 23.00 7.65 5.10
N VAL A 345 23.69 7.25 6.17
CA VAL A 345 24.37 5.97 6.26
C VAL A 345 23.34 4.85 6.43
N PRO A 346 23.23 3.89 5.49
CA PRO A 346 22.25 2.81 5.64
C PRO A 346 22.61 1.88 6.79
N ILE A 347 21.64 1.54 7.64
CA ILE A 347 21.82 0.62 8.78
C ILE A 347 22.45 -0.73 8.39
N GLU A 348 22.15 -1.23 7.18
CA GLU A 348 22.72 -2.50 6.67
C GLU A 348 24.25 -2.46 6.51
N LYS A 349 24.86 -1.26 6.40
CA LYS A 349 26.32 -1.13 6.41
C LYS A 349 26.92 -1.38 7.78
N LEU A 350 26.16 -1.14 8.85
CA LEU A 350 26.59 -1.34 10.23
C LEU A 350 26.35 -2.78 10.66
N ILE A 351 25.10 -3.23 10.58
CA ILE A 351 24.68 -4.51 11.16
C ILE A 351 24.56 -5.65 10.15
N GLY A 352 24.78 -5.36 8.86
CA GLY A 352 24.57 -6.32 7.78
C GLY A 352 23.11 -6.44 7.33
N LYS A 353 22.88 -7.29 6.32
CA LYS A 353 21.54 -7.50 5.73
C LYS A 353 20.60 -8.18 6.71
N LYS A 354 19.31 -7.84 6.62
CA LYS A 354 18.24 -8.43 7.42
C LYS A 354 18.23 -9.97 7.31
N GLY A 355 18.40 -10.68 8.43
CA GLY A 355 18.39 -12.15 8.46
C GLY A 355 19.03 -12.77 9.71
N LYS A 356 19.19 -14.09 9.70
CA LYS A 356 19.73 -14.90 10.82
C LYS A 356 21.19 -14.62 11.23
N GLY A 357 21.86 -13.69 10.55
CA GLY A 357 23.25 -13.30 10.85
C GLY A 357 23.45 -11.78 10.91
N GLN A 358 22.37 -11.02 11.05
CA GLN A 358 22.44 -9.58 11.28
C GLN A 358 22.99 -9.33 12.69
N LEU A 359 23.97 -8.43 12.82
CA LEU A 359 24.57 -8.05 14.09
C LEU A 359 23.60 -7.16 14.90
N SER A 360 23.83 -7.05 16.20
CA SER A 360 23.14 -6.04 17.03
C SER A 360 23.94 -4.74 17.04
N MET A 361 23.29 -3.59 17.25
CA MET A 361 24.00 -2.33 17.51
C MET A 361 24.93 -2.44 18.73
N ALA A 362 24.62 -3.32 19.67
CA ALA A 362 25.46 -3.62 20.83
C ALA A 362 26.81 -4.29 20.48
N ASP A 363 26.96 -4.82 19.26
CA ASP A 363 28.16 -5.53 18.80
C ASP A 363 29.07 -4.66 17.92
N ILE A 364 28.66 -3.42 17.61
CA ILE A 364 29.36 -2.51 16.69
C ILE A 364 30.29 -1.57 17.46
N ASP A 365 31.36 -1.11 16.81
CA ASP A 365 32.27 -0.10 17.38
C ASP A 365 31.50 1.18 17.73
N ILE A 366 31.74 1.68 18.95
CA ILE A 366 31.03 2.81 19.52
C ILE A 366 31.13 4.09 18.68
N ASN A 367 32.25 4.30 17.97
CA ASN A 367 32.41 5.48 17.13
C ASN A 367 31.55 5.41 15.87
N ILE A 368 31.37 4.20 15.33
CA ILE A 368 30.49 3.97 14.17
C ILE A 368 29.03 4.14 14.58
N VAL A 369 28.63 3.58 15.73
CA VAL A 369 27.27 3.77 16.27
C VAL A 369 27.00 5.24 16.58
N LYS A 370 27.99 5.93 17.17
CA LYS A 370 27.93 7.37 17.44
C LYS A 370 27.63 8.18 16.19
N ASP A 371 28.34 7.93 15.08
CA ASP A 371 28.10 8.69 13.84
C ASP A 371 26.71 8.41 13.24
N TYR A 372 26.24 7.16 13.28
CA TYR A 372 24.92 6.77 12.81
C TYR A 372 23.78 7.36 13.67
N ALA A 373 23.82 7.13 14.99
CA ALA A 373 22.76 7.56 15.90
C ALA A 373 22.68 9.10 16.00
N ALA A 374 23.83 9.77 15.97
CA ALA A 374 23.88 11.24 15.96
C ALA A 374 23.34 11.82 14.65
N GLU A 375 23.55 11.12 13.52
CA GLU A 375 22.95 11.49 12.23
C GLU A 375 21.43 11.41 12.25
N ASP A 376 20.85 10.35 12.82
CA ASP A 376 19.40 10.20 12.91
C ASP A 376 18.76 11.37 13.71
N ALA A 377 19.34 11.77 14.84
CA ALA A 377 18.84 12.90 15.64
C ALA A 377 19.00 14.27 14.93
N ASP A 378 20.15 14.54 14.31
CA ASP A 378 20.40 15.79 13.57
C ASP A 378 19.45 15.93 12.36
N ILE A 379 19.38 14.89 11.52
CA ILE A 379 18.52 14.91 10.33
C ILE A 379 17.05 15.06 10.72
N THR A 380 16.61 14.41 11.80
CA THR A 380 15.26 14.56 12.34
C THR A 380 14.97 16.02 12.74
N LEU A 381 15.90 16.69 13.42
CA LEU A 381 15.77 18.12 13.78
C LEU A 381 15.67 19.02 12.53
N GLN A 382 16.50 18.75 11.51
CA GLN A 382 16.48 19.51 10.26
C GLN A 382 15.15 19.35 9.52
N LEU A 383 14.63 18.12 9.42
CA LEU A 383 13.34 17.81 8.80
C LEU A 383 12.16 18.45 9.53
N LYS A 384 12.18 18.46 10.87
CA LYS A 384 11.15 19.15 11.67
C LYS A 384 10.98 20.60 11.26
N THR A 385 12.08 21.31 11.01
CA THR A 385 12.04 22.73 10.63
C THR A 385 11.29 22.95 9.31
N ILE A 386 11.43 22.01 8.37
CA ILE A 386 10.74 22.03 7.08
C ILE A 386 9.26 21.67 7.27
N PHE A 387 8.99 20.52 7.88
CA PHE A 387 7.60 20.05 8.01
C PHE A 387 6.73 20.90 8.93
N GLU A 388 7.29 21.54 9.96
CA GLU A 388 6.53 22.49 10.80
C GLU A 388 6.09 23.72 9.99
N LYS A 389 6.87 24.13 8.99
CA LYS A 389 6.49 25.20 8.08
C LYS A 389 5.40 24.71 7.12
N ASP A 390 5.61 23.57 6.48
CA ASP A 390 4.67 23.02 5.48
C ASP A 390 3.31 22.69 6.10
N LEU A 391 3.27 22.13 7.33
CA LEU A 391 2.04 21.89 8.09
C LEU A 391 1.24 23.17 8.39
N LYS A 392 1.91 24.33 8.49
CA LYS A 392 1.23 25.62 8.66
C LYS A 392 0.69 26.13 7.34
N GLU A 393 1.45 25.99 6.26
CA GLU A 393 1.05 26.41 4.91
C GLU A 393 -0.19 25.63 4.43
N GLU A 394 -0.26 24.33 4.73
CA GLU A 394 -1.38 23.45 4.35
C GLU A 394 -2.53 23.42 5.39
N ASN A 395 -2.49 24.25 6.44
CA ASN A 395 -3.50 24.28 7.53
C ASN A 395 -3.71 22.94 8.27
N LEU A 396 -2.68 22.10 8.35
CA LEU A 396 -2.72 20.79 9.01
C LEU A 396 -2.24 20.80 10.47
N THR A 397 -1.79 21.95 10.96
CA THR A 397 -1.22 22.10 12.32
C THR A 397 -2.20 21.66 13.40
N ASP A 398 -3.48 21.97 13.27
CA ASP A 398 -4.49 21.60 14.28
C ASP A 398 -4.70 20.07 14.37
N VAL A 399 -4.74 19.38 13.23
CA VAL A 399 -4.86 17.91 13.19
C VAL A 399 -3.59 17.29 13.78
N PHE A 400 -2.42 17.80 13.41
CA PHE A 400 -1.15 17.33 13.93
C PHE A 400 -1.05 17.47 15.45
N GLU A 401 -1.28 18.67 15.99
CA GLU A 401 -1.06 18.97 17.41
C GLU A 401 -2.18 18.47 18.33
N LYS A 402 -3.45 18.47 17.88
CA LYS A 402 -4.60 18.13 18.74
C LYS A 402 -5.03 16.68 18.62
N ILE A 403 -4.73 16.01 17.51
CA ILE A 403 -5.14 14.61 17.26
C ILE A 403 -3.92 13.70 17.24
N GLU A 404 -2.99 13.91 16.31
CA GLU A 404 -1.93 12.94 16.04
C GLU A 404 -0.86 12.86 17.15
N MET A 405 -0.36 14.00 17.63
CA MET A 405 0.67 14.01 18.68
C MET A 405 0.17 13.48 20.04
N PRO A 406 -1.04 13.83 20.52
CA PRO A 406 -1.59 13.22 21.73
C PRO A 406 -1.86 11.72 21.58
N LEU A 407 -2.25 11.27 20.39
CA LEU A 407 -2.53 9.87 20.10
C LEU A 407 -1.29 8.99 20.27
N ILE A 408 -0.08 9.49 19.99
CA ILE A 408 1.18 8.76 20.22
C ILE A 408 1.28 8.25 21.67
N ASN A 409 0.97 9.09 22.65
CA ASN A 409 1.03 8.70 24.06
C ASN A 409 -0.01 7.65 24.41
N VAL A 410 -1.23 7.74 23.84
CA VAL A 410 -2.28 6.75 24.04
C VAL A 410 -1.86 5.40 23.44
N LEU A 411 -1.37 5.39 22.20
CA LEU A 411 -0.91 4.18 21.55
C LEU A 411 0.26 3.56 22.29
N MET A 412 1.27 4.33 22.67
CA MET A 412 2.39 3.85 23.48
C MET A 412 1.90 3.17 24.77
N GLN A 413 0.95 3.77 25.49
CA GLN A 413 0.36 3.15 26.68
C GLN A 413 -0.43 1.88 26.37
N MET A 414 -1.15 1.83 25.25
CA MET A 414 -1.84 0.61 24.81
C MET A 414 -0.84 -0.52 24.52
N GLU A 415 0.25 -0.22 23.83
CA GLU A 415 1.33 -1.17 23.52
C GLU A 415 2.02 -1.64 24.79
N TYR A 416 2.40 -0.72 25.69
CA TYR A 416 3.04 -1.04 26.96
C TYR A 416 2.15 -1.92 27.85
N ASN A 417 0.85 -1.63 27.93
CA ASN A 417 -0.08 -2.44 28.71
C ASN A 417 -0.27 -3.84 28.12
N GLY A 418 -0.33 -3.96 26.79
CA GLY A 418 -0.61 -5.21 26.09
C GLY A 418 -1.97 -5.83 26.46
N VAL A 419 -2.23 -7.05 25.98
CA VAL A 419 -3.44 -7.83 26.26
C VAL A 419 -3.10 -9.22 26.76
N TYR A 420 -3.82 -9.70 27.78
CA TYR A 420 -3.65 -11.05 28.28
C TYR A 420 -4.36 -12.05 27.37
N VAL A 421 -3.67 -13.15 27.07
CA VAL A 421 -4.18 -14.23 26.23
C VAL A 421 -3.95 -15.56 26.94
N ASP A 422 -5.01 -16.33 27.08
CA ASP A 422 -4.99 -17.66 27.67
C ASP A 422 -4.32 -18.65 26.72
N LYS A 423 -3.06 -18.94 27.03
CA LYS A 423 -2.21 -19.86 26.27
C LYS A 423 -2.76 -21.30 26.30
N ASP A 424 -3.28 -21.74 27.43
CA ASP A 424 -3.71 -23.14 27.60
C ASP A 424 -5.00 -23.39 26.83
N PHE A 425 -5.95 -22.44 26.90
CA PHE A 425 -7.14 -22.46 26.06
C PHE A 425 -6.80 -22.52 24.56
N LEU A 426 -5.84 -21.72 24.09
CA LEU A 426 -5.42 -21.76 22.68
C LEU A 426 -4.79 -23.11 22.30
N ASN A 427 -3.95 -23.69 23.16
CA ASN A 427 -3.34 -24.99 22.90
C ASN A 427 -4.37 -26.13 22.82
N GLU A 428 -5.40 -26.08 23.68
CA GLU A 428 -6.52 -27.03 23.62
C GLU A 428 -7.34 -26.84 22.34
N TYR A 429 -7.66 -25.59 22.02
CA TYR A 429 -8.42 -25.25 20.82
C TYR A 429 -7.67 -25.60 19.52
N SER A 430 -6.33 -25.54 19.52
CA SER A 430 -5.49 -25.99 18.40
C SER A 430 -5.76 -27.45 18.06
N LYS A 431 -5.92 -28.32 19.07
CA LYS A 431 -6.23 -29.75 18.88
C LYS A 431 -7.64 -29.96 18.32
N VAL A 432 -8.60 -29.14 18.73
CA VAL A 432 -9.98 -29.17 18.21
C VAL A 432 -9.99 -28.80 16.73
N LEU A 433 -9.33 -27.70 16.36
CA LEU A 433 -9.20 -27.28 14.97
C LEU A 433 -8.46 -28.32 14.12
N GLU A 434 -7.39 -28.91 14.64
CA GLU A 434 -6.64 -29.96 13.94
C GLU A 434 -7.52 -31.17 13.61
N LYS A 435 -8.38 -31.60 14.53
CA LYS A 435 -9.35 -32.67 14.28
C LYS A 435 -10.31 -32.28 13.14
N GLN A 436 -10.89 -31.09 13.18
CA GLN A 436 -11.82 -30.61 12.15
C GLN A 436 -11.13 -30.50 10.77
N ILE A 437 -9.90 -29.98 10.73
CA ILE A 437 -9.08 -29.87 9.52
C ILE A 437 -8.84 -31.26 8.92
N ASN A 438 -8.48 -32.25 9.75
CA ASN A 438 -8.26 -33.63 9.30
C ASN A 438 -9.55 -34.29 8.78
N ASP A 439 -10.70 -33.98 9.37
CA ASP A 439 -11.99 -34.51 8.92
C ASP A 439 -12.41 -33.90 7.56
N PHE A 440 -12.24 -32.60 7.36
CA PHE A 440 -12.44 -31.96 6.05
C PHE A 440 -11.45 -32.49 5.00
N GLU A 441 -10.18 -32.68 5.37
CA GLU A 441 -9.16 -33.23 4.49
C GLU A 441 -9.54 -34.63 3.98
N LYS A 442 -10.03 -35.52 4.85
CA LYS A 442 -10.53 -36.84 4.46
C LYS A 442 -11.69 -36.74 3.46
N GLN A 443 -12.69 -35.89 3.76
CA GLN A 443 -13.84 -35.70 2.88
C GLN A 443 -13.43 -35.15 1.50
N ILE A 444 -12.44 -34.25 1.45
CA ILE A 444 -11.92 -33.71 0.20
C ILE A 444 -11.20 -34.81 -0.60
N TYR A 445 -10.37 -35.63 0.04
CA TYR A 445 -9.68 -36.73 -0.63
C TYR A 445 -10.63 -37.81 -1.15
N GLU A 446 -11.67 -38.14 -0.38
CA GLU A 446 -12.71 -39.08 -0.81
C GLU A 446 -13.45 -38.57 -2.06
N LYS A 447 -13.84 -37.29 -2.07
CA LYS A 447 -14.54 -36.68 -3.22
C LYS A 447 -13.64 -36.43 -4.43
N ALA A 448 -12.38 -36.08 -4.23
CA ALA A 448 -11.43 -35.85 -5.31
C ALA A 448 -10.89 -37.15 -5.93
N GLY A 449 -10.92 -38.26 -5.18
CA GLY A 449 -10.33 -39.54 -5.57
C GLY A 449 -8.79 -39.50 -5.69
N VAL A 450 -8.14 -38.44 -5.21
CA VAL A 450 -6.67 -38.29 -5.15
C VAL A 450 -6.28 -37.49 -3.93
N ARG A 451 -5.06 -37.73 -3.46
CA ARG A 451 -4.39 -36.91 -2.46
C ARG A 451 -3.57 -35.82 -3.13
N PHE A 452 -3.65 -34.61 -2.58
CA PHE A 452 -2.95 -33.43 -3.05
C PHE A 452 -2.87 -32.42 -1.90
N ASN A 453 -2.01 -31.41 -2.03
CA ASN A 453 -1.92 -30.34 -1.05
C ASN A 453 -3.08 -29.34 -1.21
N ILE A 454 -4.06 -29.43 -0.31
CA ILE A 454 -5.27 -28.58 -0.29
C ILE A 454 -4.94 -27.11 0.02
N ALA A 455 -3.81 -26.84 0.67
CA ALA A 455 -3.32 -25.49 0.90
C ALA A 455 -2.72 -24.85 -0.36
N SER A 456 -2.32 -25.65 -1.37
CA SER A 456 -1.69 -25.15 -2.60
C SER A 456 -2.73 -24.67 -3.63
N PRO A 457 -2.76 -23.37 -3.99
CA PRO A 457 -3.70 -22.86 -4.99
C PRO A 457 -3.59 -23.56 -6.35
N LYS A 458 -2.37 -23.94 -6.73
CA LYS A 458 -2.05 -24.63 -7.98
C LYS A 458 -2.67 -26.03 -8.02
N GLN A 459 -2.38 -26.85 -7.01
CA GLN A 459 -2.87 -28.24 -6.98
C GLN A 459 -4.39 -28.31 -6.81
N VAL A 460 -4.97 -27.41 -6.02
CA VAL A 460 -6.44 -27.27 -5.94
C VAL A 460 -7.04 -26.94 -7.31
N GLY A 461 -6.40 -26.03 -8.07
CA GLY A 461 -6.85 -25.68 -9.41
C GLY A 461 -6.80 -26.85 -10.38
N GLU A 462 -5.71 -27.60 -10.40
CA GLU A 462 -5.55 -28.80 -11.25
C GLU A 462 -6.62 -29.86 -10.92
N VAL A 463 -6.87 -30.13 -9.63
CA VAL A 463 -7.85 -31.13 -9.20
C VAL A 463 -9.29 -30.71 -9.53
N LEU A 464 -9.67 -29.47 -9.20
CA LEU A 464 -11.05 -29.01 -9.41
C LEU A 464 -11.40 -28.87 -10.90
N PHE A 465 -10.50 -28.29 -11.69
CA PHE A 465 -10.83 -27.86 -13.05
C PHE A 465 -10.36 -28.82 -14.14
N GLU A 466 -9.23 -29.52 -13.95
CA GLU A 466 -8.72 -30.46 -14.96
C GLU A 466 -9.24 -31.87 -14.70
N LYS A 467 -9.20 -32.33 -13.45
CA LYS A 467 -9.60 -33.69 -13.08
C LYS A 467 -11.11 -33.84 -12.85
N LEU A 468 -11.69 -33.00 -11.98
CA LEU A 468 -13.12 -33.02 -11.68
C LEU A 468 -13.96 -32.27 -12.72
N LYS A 469 -13.30 -31.55 -13.65
CA LYS A 469 -13.92 -30.83 -14.76
C LYS A 469 -15.04 -29.87 -14.33
N ILE A 470 -14.90 -29.25 -13.16
CA ILE A 470 -15.82 -28.21 -12.70
C ILE A 470 -15.69 -27.02 -13.68
N PRO A 471 -16.81 -26.44 -14.17
CA PRO A 471 -16.74 -25.31 -15.10
C PRO A 471 -15.98 -24.11 -14.53
N TYR A 472 -14.94 -23.66 -15.23
CA TYR A 472 -14.16 -22.48 -14.89
C TYR A 472 -14.42 -21.37 -15.91
N ARG A 473 -15.15 -20.32 -15.52
CA ARG A 473 -15.59 -19.24 -16.42
C ARG A 473 -14.62 -18.06 -16.53
N TRP A 474 -13.63 -17.99 -15.64
CA TRP A 474 -12.69 -16.86 -15.58
C TRP A 474 -11.46 -17.10 -16.44
N LYS A 475 -10.67 -16.04 -16.66
CA LYS A 475 -9.33 -16.17 -17.25
C LYS A 475 -8.37 -16.85 -16.25
N LYS A 476 -7.38 -17.56 -16.78
CA LYS A 476 -6.23 -18.05 -16.01
C LYS A 476 -5.36 -16.87 -15.60
N THR A 477 -4.57 -17.02 -14.53
CA THR A 477 -3.60 -16.01 -14.11
C THR A 477 -2.52 -15.81 -15.18
N ALA A 478 -1.74 -14.74 -15.08
CA ALA A 478 -0.59 -14.49 -15.97
C ALA A 478 0.42 -15.66 -15.99
N SER A 479 0.48 -16.45 -14.91
CA SER A 479 1.28 -17.67 -14.79
C SER A 479 0.63 -18.92 -15.39
N GLY A 480 -0.54 -18.80 -16.04
CA GLY A 480 -1.27 -19.91 -16.65
C GLY A 480 -2.02 -20.80 -15.64
N GLN A 481 -2.17 -20.38 -14.39
CA GLN A 481 -2.81 -21.18 -13.34
C GLN A 481 -4.30 -20.84 -13.21
N HIS A 482 -5.10 -21.81 -12.77
CA HIS A 482 -6.47 -21.52 -12.34
C HIS A 482 -6.45 -20.76 -11.02
N SER A 483 -7.18 -19.66 -10.96
CA SER A 483 -7.28 -18.84 -9.76
C SER A 483 -8.26 -19.48 -8.78
N THR A 484 -7.77 -19.83 -7.58
CA THR A 484 -8.57 -20.43 -6.50
C THR A 484 -8.71 -19.45 -5.34
N SER A 485 -8.99 -18.17 -5.63
CA SER A 485 -9.26 -17.15 -4.61
C SER A 485 -10.57 -17.44 -3.88
N GLU A 486 -10.70 -16.92 -2.66
CA GLU A 486 -11.91 -17.09 -1.82
C GLU A 486 -13.18 -16.63 -2.55
N GLU A 487 -13.14 -15.48 -3.22
CA GLU A 487 -14.24 -14.94 -4.03
C GLU A 487 -14.70 -15.92 -5.12
N LYS A 488 -13.77 -16.42 -5.95
CA LYS A 488 -14.10 -17.33 -7.06
C LYS A 488 -14.58 -18.70 -6.58
N LEU A 489 -13.96 -19.22 -5.52
CA LEU A 489 -14.38 -20.50 -4.94
C LEU A 489 -15.75 -20.38 -4.27
N SER A 490 -16.07 -19.24 -3.64
CA SER A 490 -17.37 -19.02 -2.99
C SER A 490 -18.52 -19.06 -4.00
N GLU A 491 -18.33 -18.53 -5.21
CA GLU A 491 -19.32 -18.66 -6.28
C GLU A 491 -19.54 -20.11 -6.72
N LEU A 492 -18.46 -20.91 -6.78
CA LEU A 492 -18.53 -22.33 -7.17
C LEU A 492 -19.08 -23.22 -6.05
N ALA A 493 -18.91 -22.82 -4.80
CA ALA A 493 -19.32 -23.59 -3.62
C ALA A 493 -20.84 -23.81 -3.56
N ILE A 494 -21.64 -22.87 -4.11
CA ILE A 494 -23.11 -22.96 -4.17
C ILE A 494 -23.58 -24.29 -4.77
N ASN A 495 -22.86 -24.78 -5.79
CA ASN A 495 -23.24 -26.00 -6.53
C ASN A 495 -22.24 -27.16 -6.36
N ASN A 496 -21.16 -26.97 -5.58
CA ASN A 496 -20.08 -27.96 -5.47
C ASN A 496 -19.64 -28.11 -4.02
N GLU A 497 -20.09 -29.18 -3.37
CA GLU A 497 -19.79 -29.47 -1.97
C GLU A 497 -18.28 -29.66 -1.71
N ILE A 498 -17.51 -30.20 -2.67
CA ILE A 498 -16.05 -30.29 -2.54
C ILE A 498 -15.39 -28.90 -2.45
N VAL A 499 -15.94 -27.90 -3.16
CA VAL A 499 -15.41 -26.54 -3.15
C VAL A 499 -15.71 -25.87 -1.81
N GLN A 500 -16.91 -26.10 -1.26
CA GLN A 500 -17.26 -25.64 0.09
C GLN A 500 -16.31 -26.24 1.14
N ASN A 501 -16.07 -27.55 1.09
CA ASN A 501 -15.14 -28.22 2.01
C ASN A 501 -13.70 -27.65 1.91
N ILE A 502 -13.24 -27.29 0.71
CA ILE A 502 -11.92 -26.66 0.51
C ILE A 502 -11.87 -25.26 1.13
N LEU A 503 -12.94 -24.47 0.99
CA LEU A 503 -13.04 -23.16 1.63
C LEU A 503 -12.98 -23.29 3.15
N ASP A 504 -13.75 -24.21 3.73
CA ASP A 504 -13.78 -24.44 5.18
C ASP A 504 -12.43 -24.95 5.69
N TYR A 505 -11.79 -25.88 4.99
CA TYR A 505 -10.43 -26.34 5.29
C TYR A 505 -9.43 -25.17 5.33
N ARG A 506 -9.40 -24.34 4.28
CA ARG A 506 -8.46 -23.21 4.19
C ARG A 506 -8.72 -22.17 5.27
N LYS A 507 -9.99 -21.93 5.60
CA LYS A 507 -10.40 -21.02 6.67
C LYS A 507 -9.92 -21.51 8.03
N LEU A 508 -10.19 -22.76 8.38
CA LEU A 508 -9.73 -23.35 9.66
C LEU A 508 -8.21 -23.42 9.73
N GLN A 509 -7.54 -23.78 8.64
CA GLN A 509 -6.08 -23.83 8.59
C GLN A 509 -5.45 -22.44 8.76
N LYS A 510 -6.01 -21.40 8.11
CA LYS A 510 -5.58 -20.01 8.31
C LYS A 510 -5.81 -19.57 9.76
N LEU A 511 -6.99 -19.87 10.34
CA LEU A 511 -7.28 -19.55 11.74
C LEU A 511 -6.27 -20.20 12.70
N LYS A 512 -5.98 -21.49 12.51
CA LYS A 512 -5.01 -22.25 13.32
C LYS A 512 -3.60 -21.68 13.18
N ASN A 513 -3.09 -21.55 11.96
CA ASN A 513 -1.71 -21.13 11.70
C ASN A 513 -1.47 -19.66 12.04
N THR A 514 -2.41 -18.78 11.70
CA THR A 514 -2.25 -17.32 11.83
C THR A 514 -2.55 -16.83 13.24
N TYR A 515 -3.43 -17.50 13.99
CA TYR A 515 -3.81 -17.04 15.34
C TYR A 515 -3.51 -18.07 16.42
N VAL A 516 -4.09 -19.27 16.34
CA VAL A 516 -4.06 -20.21 17.47
C VAL A 516 -2.65 -20.71 17.80
N ASP A 517 -1.84 -21.02 16.78
CA ASP A 517 -0.48 -21.53 16.96
C ASP A 517 0.58 -20.42 17.07
N SER A 518 0.24 -19.20 16.64
CA SER A 518 1.16 -18.06 16.58
C SER A 518 1.07 -17.18 17.82
N LEU A 519 -0.14 -16.85 18.31
CA LEU A 519 -0.36 -15.95 19.44
C LEU A 519 0.36 -16.42 20.71
N PRO A 520 0.36 -17.72 21.07
CA PRO A 520 1.12 -18.20 22.24
C PRO A 520 2.62 -17.92 22.17
N LYS A 521 3.20 -17.84 20.97
CA LYS A 521 4.63 -17.58 20.75
C LYS A 521 4.98 -16.10 20.82
N LEU A 522 3.97 -15.22 20.75
CA LEU A 522 4.11 -13.77 20.82
C LEU A 522 3.88 -13.21 22.23
N ILE A 523 3.59 -14.09 23.20
CA ILE A 523 3.47 -13.69 24.60
C ILE A 523 4.84 -13.23 25.10
N ASN A 524 4.90 -11.99 25.59
CA ASN A 524 6.10 -11.43 26.16
C ASN A 524 6.42 -12.16 27.49
N PRO A 525 7.63 -12.72 27.67
CA PRO A 525 7.99 -13.45 28.87
C PRO A 525 8.06 -12.57 30.13
N LYS A 526 8.28 -11.25 29.99
CA LYS A 526 8.36 -10.31 31.12
C LYS A 526 6.98 -10.03 31.73
N THR A 527 5.92 -9.98 30.90
CA THR A 527 4.57 -9.56 31.34
C THR A 527 3.52 -10.65 31.28
N GLY A 528 3.77 -11.75 30.55
CA GLY A 528 2.75 -12.75 30.26
C GLY A 528 1.63 -12.25 29.33
N ARG A 529 1.88 -11.18 28.56
CA ARG A 529 0.88 -10.52 27.69
C ARG A 529 1.40 -10.36 26.27
N ILE A 530 0.48 -10.17 25.32
CA ILE A 530 0.79 -9.85 23.93
C ILE A 530 0.80 -8.33 23.76
N HIS A 531 1.84 -7.80 23.12
CA HIS A 531 2.03 -6.37 22.88
C HIS A 531 2.03 -6.11 21.37
N SER A 532 0.85 -5.82 20.81
CA SER A 532 0.71 -5.44 19.39
C SER A 532 1.30 -4.05 19.15
N SER A 533 1.90 -3.80 17.99
CA SER A 533 2.28 -2.46 17.53
C SER A 533 1.13 -1.82 16.73
N PHE A 534 0.80 -0.56 17.02
CA PHE A 534 -0.23 0.24 16.33
C PHE A 534 0.43 1.35 15.50
N ASN A 535 0.16 1.40 14.20
CA ASN A 535 0.78 2.36 13.28
C ASN A 535 -0.25 3.40 12.83
N GLN A 536 0.11 4.68 12.99
CA GLN A 536 -0.65 5.84 12.49
C GLN A 536 -0.41 6.08 10.99
N ALA A 537 0.85 6.07 10.55
CA ALA A 537 1.26 6.45 9.20
C ALA A 537 1.34 5.26 8.20
N ARG A 538 0.26 4.48 8.05
CA ARG A 538 0.25 3.33 7.12
C ARG A 538 -0.92 3.29 6.15
N ALA A 539 -2.14 3.54 6.62
CA ALA A 539 -3.33 3.46 5.78
C ALA A 539 -3.72 4.87 5.36
N ALA A 540 -3.69 5.18 4.06
CA ALA A 540 -4.01 6.52 3.52
C ALA A 540 -5.35 7.12 4.00
N THR A 541 -6.27 6.29 4.49
CA THR A 541 -7.54 6.72 5.09
C THR A 541 -7.41 7.31 6.51
N GLY A 542 -6.22 7.30 7.10
CA GLY A 542 -5.98 7.73 8.49
C GLY A 542 -6.33 6.69 9.55
N ARG A 543 -6.74 5.48 9.17
CA ARG A 543 -7.02 4.40 10.15
C ARG A 543 -5.74 3.85 10.75
N LEU A 544 -5.77 3.59 12.05
CA LEU A 544 -4.75 2.80 12.73
C LEU A 544 -4.65 1.41 12.09
N SER A 545 -3.44 0.89 11.98
CA SER A 545 -3.18 -0.50 11.62
C SER A 545 -2.40 -1.22 12.72
N SER A 546 -2.63 -2.52 12.89
CA SER A 546 -1.96 -3.32 13.94
C SER A 546 -1.04 -4.38 13.32
N GLU A 547 0.12 -4.61 13.93
CA GLU A 547 1.04 -5.68 13.55
C GLU A 547 1.76 -6.31 14.76
N ASN A 548 2.27 -7.53 14.55
CA ASN A 548 3.01 -8.32 15.54
C ASN A 548 2.29 -8.54 16.90
N PRO A 549 1.05 -9.08 16.92
CA PRO A 549 0.22 -9.57 15.81
C PRO A 549 -0.78 -8.52 15.29
N ASN A 550 -1.32 -8.72 14.09
CA ASN A 550 -2.45 -7.91 13.61
C ASN A 550 -3.76 -8.36 14.28
N LEU A 551 -4.19 -7.61 15.29
CA LEU A 551 -5.40 -7.89 16.05
C LEU A 551 -6.70 -7.49 15.32
N GLN A 552 -6.61 -6.67 14.26
CA GLN A 552 -7.77 -6.20 13.49
C GLN A 552 -8.35 -7.29 12.60
N ASN A 553 -7.52 -8.23 12.15
CA ASN A 553 -7.92 -9.27 11.21
C ASN A 553 -8.56 -10.51 11.87
N ILE A 554 -8.72 -10.53 13.19
CA ILE A 554 -9.36 -11.66 13.90
C ILE A 554 -10.84 -11.69 13.51
N PRO A 555 -11.36 -12.78 12.89
CA PRO A 555 -12.75 -12.80 12.43
C PRO A 555 -13.78 -12.55 13.54
N ILE A 556 -14.85 -11.81 13.20
CA ILE A 556 -15.95 -11.44 14.13
C ILE A 556 -17.18 -12.35 13.96
N LYS A 557 -17.56 -12.60 12.70
CA LYS A 557 -18.85 -13.21 12.38
C LYS A 557 -18.86 -14.74 12.54
N ASP A 558 -17.69 -15.36 12.43
CA ASP A 558 -17.55 -16.82 12.44
C ASP A 558 -17.45 -17.37 13.87
N GLU A 559 -18.14 -18.48 14.12
CA GLU A 559 -18.10 -19.20 15.40
C GLU A 559 -16.65 -19.53 15.82
N ALA A 560 -15.86 -20.08 14.89
CA ALA A 560 -14.46 -20.41 15.14
C ALA A 560 -13.60 -19.17 15.49
N GLY A 561 -13.93 -18.01 14.92
CA GLY A 561 -13.28 -16.74 15.25
C GLY A 561 -13.71 -16.19 16.61
N ARG A 562 -14.99 -16.37 16.98
CA ARG A 562 -15.50 -16.02 18.31
C ARG A 562 -14.84 -16.85 19.40
N GLU A 563 -14.60 -18.14 19.17
CA GLU A 563 -13.85 -18.97 20.12
C GLU A 563 -12.43 -18.45 20.36
N ILE A 564 -11.72 -18.03 19.31
CA ILE A 564 -10.38 -17.42 19.47
C ILE A 564 -10.44 -16.16 20.34
N ARG A 565 -11.50 -15.35 20.20
CA ARG A 565 -11.68 -14.14 21.03
C ARG A 565 -11.87 -14.48 22.51
N LYS A 566 -12.42 -15.65 22.86
CA LYS A 566 -12.53 -16.08 24.27
C LYS A 566 -11.17 -16.33 24.93
N ALA A 567 -10.11 -16.52 24.13
CA ALA A 567 -8.75 -16.60 24.66
C ALA A 567 -8.28 -15.25 25.22
N PHE A 568 -8.82 -14.13 24.75
CA PHE A 568 -8.50 -12.80 25.28
C PHE A 568 -9.31 -12.60 26.55
N LYS A 569 -8.64 -12.73 27.69
CA LYS A 569 -9.26 -12.64 29.03
C LYS A 569 -8.75 -11.40 29.77
N PRO A 570 -9.49 -10.94 30.81
CA PRO A 570 -8.95 -9.94 31.71
C PRO A 570 -7.61 -10.41 32.32
N ARG A 571 -6.79 -9.45 32.72
CA ARG A 571 -5.43 -9.74 33.22
C ARG A 571 -5.43 -10.56 34.52
N ASN A 572 -6.47 -10.42 35.34
CA ASN A 572 -6.75 -11.19 36.56
C ASN A 572 -8.22 -10.95 36.96
N GLU A 573 -8.64 -11.49 38.10
CA GLU A 573 -10.02 -11.44 38.61
C GLU A 573 -10.51 -10.03 38.97
N ASP A 574 -9.61 -9.07 39.22
CA ASP A 574 -9.96 -7.68 39.56
C ASP A 574 -10.33 -6.84 38.33
N TYR A 575 -10.17 -7.38 37.11
CA TYR A 575 -10.44 -6.67 35.87
C TYR A 575 -11.53 -7.34 35.04
N LEU A 576 -12.22 -6.53 34.22
CA LEU A 576 -13.17 -6.98 33.21
C LEU A 576 -12.76 -6.45 31.84
N ILE A 577 -13.16 -7.16 30.79
CA ILE A 577 -13.08 -6.65 29.41
C ILE A 577 -14.35 -5.86 29.12
N PHE A 578 -14.18 -4.61 28.72
CA PHE A 578 -15.26 -3.73 28.26
C PHE A 578 -15.02 -3.40 26.79
N SER A 579 -16.06 -3.53 25.96
CA SER A 579 -16.01 -3.24 24.53
C SER A 579 -17.01 -2.13 24.21
N ALA A 580 -16.52 -1.03 23.64
CA ALA A 580 -17.33 0.05 23.09
C ALA A 580 -17.10 0.14 21.57
N ASP A 581 -18.19 0.21 20.81
CA ASP A 581 -18.16 0.23 19.34
C ASP A 581 -19.03 1.36 18.80
N TYR A 582 -18.54 2.04 17.75
CA TYR A 582 -19.31 3.10 17.10
C TYR A 582 -20.32 2.51 16.11
N SER A 583 -21.59 2.54 16.49
CA SER A 583 -22.68 2.01 15.67
C SER A 583 -22.83 2.75 14.35
N GLN A 584 -22.40 2.10 13.26
CA GLN A 584 -22.56 2.57 11.87
C GLN A 584 -21.97 3.97 11.62
N VAL A 585 -20.82 4.29 12.21
CA VAL A 585 -20.19 5.62 12.08
C VAL A 585 -19.99 6.05 10.64
N GLU A 586 -19.60 5.13 9.75
CA GLU A 586 -19.38 5.45 8.33
C GLU A 586 -20.66 5.92 7.64
N LEU A 587 -21.79 5.24 7.87
CA LEU A 587 -23.08 5.65 7.29
C LEU A 587 -23.58 6.96 7.91
N ARG A 588 -23.33 7.18 9.20
CA ARG A 588 -23.68 8.44 9.87
C ARG A 588 -22.90 9.61 9.30
N LEU A 589 -21.61 9.44 9.03
CA LEU A 589 -20.77 10.45 8.39
C LEU A 589 -21.24 10.73 6.95
N ILE A 590 -21.60 9.70 6.18
CA ILE A 590 -22.15 9.89 4.82
C ILE A 590 -23.44 10.72 4.87
N ALA A 591 -24.36 10.41 5.80
CA ALA A 591 -25.61 11.14 5.95
C ALA A 591 -25.39 12.61 6.38
N ASP A 592 -24.43 12.86 7.26
CA ASP A 592 -24.04 14.22 7.68
C ASP A 592 -23.42 15.00 6.50
N MET A 593 -22.49 14.38 5.77
CA MET A 593 -21.82 14.99 4.62
C MET A 593 -22.77 15.26 3.45
N SER A 594 -23.79 14.42 3.24
CA SER A 594 -24.78 14.61 2.18
C SER A 594 -25.85 15.64 2.53
N ASN A 595 -25.95 16.06 3.80
CA ASN A 595 -27.07 16.85 4.33
C ASN A 595 -28.44 16.28 3.95
N GLU A 596 -28.55 14.96 3.78
CA GLU A 596 -29.78 14.30 3.38
C GLU A 596 -30.79 14.37 4.53
N GLN A 597 -31.94 15.00 4.29
CA GLN A 597 -33.03 15.00 5.26
C GLN A 597 -33.63 13.59 5.36
N ALA A 598 -33.87 13.17 6.61
CA ALA A 598 -34.30 11.83 6.98
C ALA A 598 -35.60 11.35 6.35
#